data_AF-A0A920VWK7-F1
#
_entry.id   AF-A0A920VWK7-F1
#
_cell.length_a   1.000
_cell.length_b   1.000
_cell.length_c   1.000
_cell.angle_alpha   90.00
_cell.angle_beta   90.00
_cell.angle_gamma   90.00
#
_symmetry.space_group_name_H-M   'P 1'
#
loop_
_entity.id
_entity.type
_entity.pdbx_description
1 polymer ?
#
loop_
_entity_poly.entity_id
_entity_poly.type
_entity_poly.pdbx_seq_one_letter_code
_entity_poly.pdbx_strand_id
1 'polypeptide(L)'
;MGVFSLKDVDLNSDDLVKKAYEKGVPMGADLISEGNESPHFIVWAQRDSYGAPLQRLQVIKGWYDHGPDKETKEKVYDVACSDGLKVDPKTHRCPENNAKVNLKDCSISNNGASELKTIWTDPDFKKRGGVLLLR
;
A
#
# COMPACT_ATOMS: atom_id res chain seq x y z
N MET A 1 -9.63 -3.97 0.26
CA MET A 1 -9.36 -4.19 -1.18
C MET A 1 -9.14 -2.82 -1.82
N GLY A 2 -8.04 -2.64 -2.54
CA GLY A 2 -7.60 -1.34 -3.07
C GLY A 2 -8.21 -0.97 -4.42
N VAL A 3 -8.07 0.30 -4.80
CA VAL A 3 -8.49 0.82 -6.11
C VAL A 3 -7.45 1.83 -6.61
N PHE A 4 -7.19 1.84 -7.91
CA PHE A 4 -6.10 2.58 -8.53
C PHE A 4 -6.53 3.90 -9.19
N SER A 5 -5.63 4.87 -9.22
CA SER A 5 -5.69 6.18 -9.89
C SER A 5 -6.79 7.14 -9.41
N LEU A 6 -6.68 7.59 -8.16
CA LEU A 6 -7.62 8.54 -7.57
C LEU A 6 -6.85 9.64 -6.82
N LYS A 7 -6.84 10.85 -7.37
CA LYS A 7 -6.17 12.03 -6.77
C LYS A 7 -7.04 12.76 -5.75
N ASP A 8 -8.36 12.76 -5.93
CA ASP A 8 -9.32 13.60 -5.18
C ASP A 8 -10.49 12.80 -4.59
N VAL A 9 -10.18 11.75 -3.82
CA VAL A 9 -11.21 10.95 -3.15
C VAL A 9 -11.13 11.17 -1.64
N ASP A 10 -12.27 11.56 -1.06
CA ASP A 10 -12.43 11.66 0.39
C ASP A 10 -12.47 10.26 1.01
N LEU A 11 -11.40 9.93 1.75
CA LEU A 11 -11.24 8.66 2.46
C LEU A 11 -12.28 8.45 3.57
N ASN A 12 -13.01 9.49 3.99
CA ASN A 12 -14.04 9.39 5.03
C ASN A 12 -15.47 9.30 4.49
N SER A 13 -15.66 9.29 3.17
CA SER A 13 -16.98 9.17 2.56
C SER A 13 -17.50 7.72 2.67
N ASP A 14 -18.76 7.54 3.06
CA ASP A 14 -19.42 6.22 3.02
C ASP A 14 -19.47 5.62 1.60
N ASP A 15 -19.49 6.48 0.57
CA ASP A 15 -19.44 6.09 -0.85
C ASP A 15 -18.02 5.88 -1.39
N LEU A 16 -16.99 5.82 -0.54
CA LEU A 16 -15.59 5.69 -0.93
C LEU A 16 -15.38 4.58 -1.96
N VAL A 17 -15.91 3.39 -1.67
CA VAL A 17 -15.76 2.21 -2.53
C VAL A 17 -16.43 2.43 -3.89
N LYS A 18 -17.65 2.97 -3.89
CA LYS A 18 -18.42 3.19 -5.13
C LYS A 18 -17.74 4.22 -6.02
N LYS A 19 -17.33 5.36 -5.45
CA LYS A 19 -16.58 6.41 -6.17
C LYS A 19 -15.24 5.92 -6.66
N ALA A 20 -14.59 5.06 -5.88
CA ALA A 20 -13.32 4.47 -6.28
C ALA A 20 -13.50 3.55 -7.48
N TYR A 21 -14.47 2.65 -7.47
CA TYR A 21 -14.76 1.78 -8.63
C TYR A 21 -15.23 2.55 -9.87
N GLU A 22 -15.94 3.67 -9.71
CA GLU A 22 -16.39 4.49 -10.84
C GLU A 22 -15.24 5.24 -11.54
N LYS A 23 -14.23 5.67 -10.78
CA LYS A 23 -13.17 6.56 -11.28
C LYS A 23 -11.80 5.89 -11.41
N GLY A 24 -11.63 4.73 -10.80
CA GLY A 24 -10.35 4.06 -10.66
C GLY A 24 -10.25 2.74 -11.41
N VAL A 25 -9.01 2.28 -11.59
CA VAL A 25 -8.73 0.97 -12.17
C VAL A 25 -8.79 -0.09 -11.06
N PRO A 26 -9.50 -1.21 -11.22
CA PRO A 26 -9.56 -2.24 -10.21
C PRO A 26 -8.23 -3.00 -10.09
N MET A 27 -7.98 -3.58 -8.90
CA MET A 27 -6.85 -4.50 -8.69
C MET A 27 -6.86 -5.61 -9.75
N GLY A 28 -5.73 -5.82 -10.43
CA GLY A 28 -5.58 -6.86 -11.46
C GLY A 28 -5.88 -6.43 -12.89
N ALA A 29 -6.30 -5.18 -13.12
CA ALA A 29 -6.35 -4.61 -14.45
C ALA A 29 -5.02 -3.93 -14.81
N ASP A 30 -4.72 -3.87 -16.11
CA ASP A 30 -3.52 -3.19 -16.62
C ASP A 30 -3.69 -1.67 -16.52
N LEU A 31 -2.69 -1.01 -15.90
CA LEU A 31 -2.69 0.42 -15.75
C LEU A 31 -2.00 1.08 -16.95
N ILE A 32 -2.81 1.56 -17.90
CA ILE A 32 -2.31 2.33 -19.05
C ILE A 32 -2.13 3.78 -18.59
N SER A 33 -0.89 4.19 -18.33
CA SER A 33 -0.57 5.57 -17.96
C SER A 33 -0.53 6.47 -19.19
N GLU A 34 -1.57 7.27 -19.40
CA GLU A 34 -1.60 8.37 -20.39
C GLU A 34 -0.88 9.61 -19.84
N GLY A 35 0.43 9.54 -19.61
CA GLY A 35 1.15 10.73 -19.13
C GLY A 35 2.52 10.46 -18.55
N ASN A 36 3.06 11.47 -17.86
CA ASN A 36 4.28 11.37 -17.04
C ASN A 36 3.94 11.41 -15.53
N GLU A 37 2.66 11.24 -15.19
CA GLU A 37 2.17 11.31 -13.83
C GLU A 37 2.32 9.97 -13.12
N SER A 38 2.85 10.00 -11.89
CA SER A 38 2.89 8.82 -11.04
C SER A 38 1.46 8.34 -10.72
N PRO A 39 1.19 7.03 -10.77
CA PRO A 39 -0.10 6.50 -10.36
C PRO A 39 -0.32 6.69 -8.86
N HIS A 40 -1.58 6.93 -8.49
CA HIS A 40 -2.03 7.09 -7.11
C HIS A 40 -2.85 5.86 -6.73
N PHE A 41 -2.73 5.39 -5.49
CA PHE A 41 -3.28 4.12 -5.05
C PHE A 41 -4.07 4.35 -3.76
N ILE A 42 -5.36 4.00 -3.75
CA ILE A 42 -6.10 3.89 -2.49
C ILE A 42 -5.78 2.52 -1.89
N VAL A 43 -5.11 2.54 -0.74
CA VAL A 43 -4.80 1.35 0.03
C VAL A 43 -5.64 1.36 1.29
N TRP A 44 -6.48 0.35 1.43
CA TRP A 44 -7.39 0.22 2.58
C TRP A 44 -7.44 -1.23 3.05
N ALA A 45 -7.18 -1.41 4.34
CA ALA A 45 -7.33 -2.68 5.04
C ALA A 45 -8.04 -2.48 6.38
N GLN A 46 -8.77 -3.51 6.76
CA GLN A 46 -9.44 -3.62 8.05
C GLN A 46 -9.07 -4.97 8.65
N ARG A 47 -8.88 -5.00 9.98
CA ARG A 47 -8.59 -6.27 10.68
C ARG A 47 -9.82 -7.19 10.60
N ASP A 48 -9.57 -8.49 10.61
CA ASP A 48 -10.62 -9.49 10.83
C ASP A 48 -11.17 -9.38 12.26
N SER A 49 -12.43 -9.76 12.49
CA SER A 49 -13.06 -9.76 13.82
C SER A 49 -12.23 -10.51 14.87
N TYR A 50 -11.66 -11.66 14.51
CA TYR A 50 -10.79 -12.47 15.37
C TYR A 50 -9.29 -12.23 15.12
N GLY A 51 -8.94 -11.33 14.20
CA GLY A 51 -7.57 -11.04 13.81
C GLY A 51 -6.86 -10.05 14.75
N ALA A 52 -5.54 -10.17 14.80
CA ALA A 52 -4.69 -9.19 15.48
C ALA A 52 -4.85 -7.78 14.87
N PRO A 53 -4.63 -6.71 15.65
CA PRO A 53 -4.60 -5.35 15.12
C PRO A 53 -3.58 -5.18 13.99
N LEU A 54 -3.89 -4.30 13.03
CA LEU A 54 -3.02 -3.99 11.90
C LEU A 54 -1.86 -3.09 12.36
N GLN A 55 -0.62 -3.52 12.12
CA GLN A 55 0.58 -2.74 12.46
C GLN A 55 0.93 -1.70 11.38
N ARG A 56 0.84 -2.11 10.11
CA ARG A 56 1.23 -1.28 8.95
C ARG A 56 0.56 -1.77 7.68
N LEU A 57 0.45 -0.88 6.70
CA LEU A 57 0.13 -1.22 5.31
C LEU A 57 1.42 -1.23 4.51
N GLN A 58 1.57 -2.23 3.65
CA GLN A 58 2.73 -2.37 2.78
C GLN A 58 2.28 -2.50 1.33
N VAL A 59 3.07 -1.90 0.44
CA VAL A 59 2.95 -2.06 -1.00
C VAL A 59 4.24 -2.68 -1.49
N ILE A 60 4.14 -3.87 -2.06
CA ILE A 60 5.27 -4.58 -2.65
C ILE A 60 5.28 -4.25 -4.14
N LYS A 61 6.22 -3.41 -4.57
CA LYS A 61 6.40 -3.00 -5.96
C LYS A 61 7.41 -3.91 -6.64
N GLY A 62 6.94 -4.68 -7.61
CA GLY A 62 7.77 -5.41 -8.57
C GLY A 62 7.88 -4.65 -9.89
N TRP A 63 9.07 -4.65 -10.50
CA TRP A 63 9.27 -4.16 -11.87
C TRP A 63 10.37 -4.96 -12.58
N TYR A 64 10.39 -4.85 -13.90
CA TYR A 64 11.42 -5.45 -14.74
C TYR A 64 12.40 -4.37 -15.16
N ASP A 65 13.71 -4.65 -15.13
CA ASP A 65 14.71 -3.75 -15.70
C ASP A 65 15.00 -4.17 -17.15
N HIS A 66 14.79 -3.29 -18.12
CA HIS A 66 15.18 -3.55 -19.52
C HIS A 66 16.67 -3.29 -19.79
N GLY A 67 17.49 -3.14 -18.75
CA GLY A 67 18.93 -3.23 -18.83
C GLY A 67 19.43 -4.58 -19.40
N PRO A 68 20.73 -4.68 -19.71
CA PRO A 68 21.32 -5.87 -20.34
C PRO A 68 21.06 -7.17 -19.53
N ASP A 69 20.95 -7.05 -18.21
CA ASP A 69 20.79 -8.18 -17.29
C ASP A 69 19.35 -8.65 -17.12
N LYS A 70 18.35 -7.89 -17.62
CA LYS A 70 16.96 -8.35 -17.74
C LYS A 70 16.37 -8.90 -16.43
N GLU A 71 16.69 -8.24 -15.31
CA GLU A 71 16.36 -8.74 -13.97
C GLU A 71 15.01 -8.21 -13.47
N THR A 72 14.27 -9.06 -12.77
CA THR A 72 13.13 -8.65 -11.94
C THR A 72 13.62 -8.03 -10.63
N LYS A 73 13.11 -6.85 -10.30
CA LYS A 73 13.38 -6.14 -9.06
C LYS A 73 12.10 -6.05 -8.22
N GLU A 74 12.27 -6.08 -6.90
CA GLU A 74 11.20 -5.89 -5.93
C GLU A 74 11.64 -4.88 -4.87
N LYS A 75 10.72 -4.02 -4.44
CA LYS A 75 10.93 -3.10 -3.32
C LYS A 75 9.65 -2.98 -2.50
N VAL A 76 9.81 -3.06 -1.19
CA VAL A 76 8.71 -2.95 -0.23
C VAL A 76 8.62 -1.51 0.28
N TYR A 77 7.42 -0.95 0.26
CA TYR A 77 7.10 0.36 0.81
C TYR A 77 6.08 0.20 1.92
N ASP A 78 6.39 0.69 3.11
CA ASP A 78 5.38 0.89 4.14
C ASP A 78 4.64 2.19 3.80
N VAL A 79 3.31 2.16 3.72
CA VAL A 79 2.48 3.27 3.23
C VAL A 79 1.57 3.87 4.29
N ALA A 80 1.31 3.12 5.36
CA ALA A 80 0.64 3.60 6.56
C ALA A 80 1.16 2.82 7.78
N CYS A 81 1.27 3.49 8.92
CA CYS A 81 1.65 2.90 10.19
C CYS A 81 0.52 3.08 11.20
N SER A 82 0.35 2.12 12.11
CA SER A 82 -0.57 2.26 13.23
C SER A 82 -0.01 3.17 14.35
N ASP A 83 -0.82 3.41 15.37
CA ASP A 83 -0.42 4.09 16.61
C ASP A 83 0.13 5.52 16.43
N GLY A 84 -0.30 6.20 15.35
CA GLY A 84 0.13 7.57 15.04
C GLY A 84 1.57 7.69 14.53
N LEU A 85 2.24 6.56 14.27
CA LEU A 85 3.57 6.53 13.67
C LEU A 85 3.51 7.00 12.21
N LYS A 86 4.65 7.48 11.71
CA LYS A 86 4.81 7.94 10.33
C LYS A 86 5.88 7.13 9.63
N VAL A 87 5.64 6.88 8.34
CA VAL A 87 6.62 6.25 7.45
C VAL A 87 7.83 7.17 7.34
N ASP A 88 9.02 6.61 7.51
CA ASP A 88 10.26 7.33 7.24
C ASP A 88 10.41 7.53 5.71
N PRO A 89 10.54 8.78 5.22
CA PRO A 89 10.61 9.06 3.78
C PRO A 89 11.89 8.55 3.11
N LYS A 90 12.96 8.26 3.88
CA LYS A 90 14.23 7.77 3.36
C LYS A 90 14.26 6.25 3.27
N THR A 91 13.77 5.57 4.31
CA THR A 91 13.77 4.10 4.35
C THR A 91 12.49 3.49 3.81
N HIS A 92 11.42 4.30 3.68
CA HIS A 92 10.05 3.86 3.39
C HIS A 92 9.55 2.81 4.38
N ARG A 93 10.01 2.85 5.63
CA ARG A 93 9.60 1.90 6.68
C ARG A 93 8.91 2.60 7.84
N CYS A 94 7.96 1.90 8.44
CA CYS A 94 7.38 2.27 9.73
C CYS A 94 8.37 1.96 10.87
N PRO A 95 8.51 2.84 11.86
CA PRO A 95 9.19 2.52 13.11
C PRO A 95 8.54 1.33 13.82
N GLU A 96 9.29 0.65 14.68
CA GLU A 96 8.71 -0.39 15.53
C GLU A 96 7.73 0.24 16.54
N ASN A 97 6.53 -0.31 16.60
CA ASN A 97 5.48 0.09 17.55
C ASN A 97 5.34 -0.91 18.72
N ASN A 98 6.31 -1.82 18.88
CA ASN A 98 6.25 -2.93 19.84
C ASN A 98 5.07 -3.90 19.65
N ALA A 99 4.44 -3.94 18.47
CA ALA A 99 3.49 -5.01 18.15
C ALA A 99 4.23 -6.35 18.11
N LYS A 100 3.98 -7.23 19.09
CA LYS A 100 4.70 -8.50 19.27
C LYS A 100 3.73 -9.65 19.49
N VAL A 101 4.16 -10.83 19.04
CA VAL A 101 3.55 -12.12 19.35
C VAL A 101 4.45 -12.82 20.37
N ASN A 102 3.87 -13.32 21.45
CA ASN A 102 4.57 -14.19 22.38
C ASN A 102 4.53 -15.63 21.83
N LEU A 103 5.68 -16.18 21.48
CA LEU A 103 5.79 -17.51 20.88
C LEU A 103 5.48 -18.66 21.85
N LYS A 104 5.38 -18.38 23.16
CA LYS A 104 5.12 -19.41 24.19
C LYS A 104 3.63 -19.65 24.42
N ASP A 105 2.82 -18.58 24.37
CA ASP A 105 1.38 -18.63 24.67
C ASP A 105 0.52 -18.08 23.53
N CYS A 106 1.14 -17.71 22.40
CA CYS A 106 0.51 -17.12 21.22
C CYS A 106 -0.24 -15.80 21.51
N SER A 107 -0.02 -15.16 22.67
CA SER A 107 -0.63 -13.88 22.99
C SER A 107 -0.04 -12.76 22.16
N ILE A 108 -0.85 -11.74 21.86
CA ILE A 108 -0.47 -10.57 21.07
C ILE A 108 -0.53 -9.30 21.92
N SER A 109 0.33 -8.34 21.63
CA SER A 109 0.20 -6.98 22.17
C SER A 109 -1.03 -6.27 21.60
N ASN A 110 -1.60 -5.33 22.36
CA ASN A 110 -2.75 -4.52 21.92
C ASN A 110 -2.39 -3.36 20.97
N ASN A 111 -1.11 -3.21 20.58
CA ASN A 111 -0.67 -2.17 19.64
C ASN A 111 -1.14 -2.47 18.22
N GLY A 112 -1.56 -1.43 17.50
CA GLY A 112 -2.08 -1.54 16.13
C GLY A 112 -3.41 -0.82 15.94
N ALA A 113 -3.95 -0.90 14.72
CA ALA A 113 -5.19 -0.26 14.33
C ALA A 113 -6.25 -1.29 13.88
N SER A 114 -7.52 -0.97 14.09
CA SER A 114 -8.63 -1.74 13.51
C SER A 114 -8.75 -1.55 12.00
N GLU A 115 -8.36 -0.36 11.53
CA GLU A 115 -8.44 0.05 10.14
C GLU A 115 -7.24 0.93 9.79
N LEU A 116 -6.69 0.73 8.59
CA LEU A 116 -5.70 1.61 7.99
C LEU A 116 -6.14 1.95 6.57
N LYS A 117 -6.20 3.24 6.25
CA LYS A 117 -6.52 3.76 4.91
C LYS A 117 -5.57 4.89 4.54
N THR A 118 -5.07 4.88 3.32
CA THR A 118 -4.16 5.90 2.80
C THR A 118 -4.22 6.00 1.29
N ILE A 119 -3.76 7.13 0.75
CA ILE A 119 -3.45 7.29 -0.66
C ILE A 119 -1.94 7.23 -0.80
N TRP A 120 -1.44 6.22 -1.51
CA TRP A 120 -0.03 6.06 -1.80
C TRP A 120 0.26 6.51 -3.23
N THR A 121 1.36 7.23 -3.43
CA THR A 121 1.85 7.61 -4.76
C THR A 121 3.24 7.01 -4.92
N ASP A 122 3.49 6.34 -6.04
CA ASP A 122 4.79 5.73 -6.31
C ASP A 122 5.88 6.81 -6.50
N PRO A 123 6.83 6.95 -5.56
CA PRO A 123 7.86 7.99 -5.62
C PRO A 123 8.91 7.68 -6.70
N ASP A 124 9.09 6.40 -7.03
CA ASP A 124 10.12 5.89 -7.93
C ASP A 124 9.51 5.44 -9.28
N PHE A 125 8.39 6.03 -9.69
CA PHE A 125 7.71 5.66 -10.92
C PHE A 125 8.56 6.02 -12.16
N LYS A 126 8.80 5.03 -13.03
CA LYS A 126 9.53 5.20 -14.30
C LYS A 126 8.67 4.69 -15.46
N LYS A 127 8.31 5.61 -16.37
CA LYS A 127 7.42 5.33 -17.52
C LYS A 127 7.97 4.32 -18.52
N ARG A 128 9.27 4.37 -18.80
CA ARG A 128 9.89 3.50 -19.80
C ARG A 128 10.37 2.21 -19.15
N GLY A 129 9.51 1.20 -19.23
CA GLY A 129 9.96 -0.17 -19.17
C GLY A 129 9.87 -0.83 -17.81
N GLY A 130 8.73 -0.72 -17.13
CA GLY A 130 8.46 -1.53 -15.95
C GLY A 130 7.01 -1.92 -15.93
N VAL A 131 6.72 -3.22 -15.92
CA VAL A 131 5.41 -3.70 -15.48
C VAL A 131 5.39 -3.48 -13.97
N LEU A 132 4.55 -2.55 -13.49
CA LEU A 132 4.36 -2.33 -12.07
C LEU A 132 3.41 -3.41 -11.53
N LEU A 133 3.96 -4.33 -10.74
CA LEU A 133 3.18 -5.34 -10.04
C LEU A 133 3.07 -4.94 -8.57
N LEU A 134 1.85 -4.80 -8.07
CA LEU A 134 1.58 -4.60 -6.64
C LEU A 134 1.03 -5.88 -6.02
N ARG A 135 1.60 -6.30 -4.89
CA ARG A 135 1.10 -7.40 -4.05
C ARG A 135 0.66 -6.88 -2.69
#